data_AF-A0A936R460-F1
#
_entry.id   AF-A0A936R460-F1
#
_cell.length_a   1.000
_cell.length_b   1.000
_cell.length_c   1.000
_cell.angle_alpha   90.00
_cell.angle_beta   90.00
_cell.angle_gamma   90.00
#
_symmetry.space_group_name_H-M   'P 1'
#
loop_
_entity.id
_entity.type
_entity.pdbx_description
1 polymer ?
#
loop_
_entity_poly.entity_id
_entity_poly.type
_entity_poly.pdbx_seq_one_letter_code
_entity_poly.pdbx_strand_id
1 'polypeptide(L)' 'MNPTLSTADLAARWHKTPESLANDRCAGRGPRYVKLGARVLYRLADIEAYEAERIVEPVGA' A
#
# COMPACT_ATOMS: atom_id res chain seq x y z
N MET A 1 6.74 -13.43 -12.14
CA MET A 1 6.91 -11.96 -12.14
C MET A 1 6.02 -11.42 -11.04
N ASN A 2 6.57 -10.80 -9.99
CA ASN A 2 5.74 -10.14 -8.98
C ASN A 2 5.36 -8.75 -9.51
N PRO A 3 4.08 -8.48 -9.80
CA PRO A 3 3.70 -7.18 -10.32
C PRO A 3 4.00 -6.10 -9.27
N THR A 4 4.64 -5.03 -9.72
CA THR A 4 4.81 -3.81 -8.92
C THR A 4 3.74 -2.80 -9.30
N LEU A 5 3.05 -2.26 -8.30
CA LEU A 5 2.03 -1.23 -8.45
C LEU A 5 2.67 0.15 -8.28
N SER A 6 2.25 1.14 -9.07
CA SER A 6 2.59 2.52 -8.77
C SER A 6 1.72 3.06 -7.63
N THR A 7 2.05 4.23 -7.10
CA THR A 7 1.18 4.93 -6.15
C THR A 7 -0.25 5.12 -6.70
N ALA A 8 -0.40 5.35 -8.01
CA ALA A 8 -1.72 5.52 -8.63
C ALA A 8 -2.50 4.19 -8.69
N ASP A 9 -1.84 3.08 -9.01
CA ASP A 9 -2.46 1.76 -9.02
C ASP A 9 -2.89 1.33 -7.62
N LEU A 10 -2.04 1.56 -6.61
CA LEU A 10 -2.37 1.26 -5.22
C LEU A 10 -3.54 2.15 -4.72
N ALA A 11 -3.53 3.43 -5.10
CA ALA A 11 -4.61 4.36 -4.78
C ALA A 11 -5.95 3.86 -5.37
N ALA A 12 -5.96 3.44 -6.64
CA ALA A 12 -7.14 2.86 -7.27
C ALA A 12 -7.61 1.58 -6.56
N ARG A 13 -6.69 0.66 -6.24
CA ARG A 13 -7.01 -0.59 -5.53
C ARG A 13 -7.65 -0.35 -4.16
N TRP A 14 -7.13 0.60 -3.39
CA TRP A 14 -7.61 0.91 -2.05
C TRP A 14 -8.72 1.95 -2.01
N HIS A 15 -9.23 2.38 -3.17
CA HIS A 15 -10.19 3.48 -3.29
C HIS A 15 -9.75 4.74 -2.51
N LYS A 16 -8.45 5.03 -2.56
CA LYS A 16 -7.82 6.19 -1.92
C LYS A 16 -7.28 7.16 -2.96
N THR A 17 -6.97 8.38 -2.53
CA THR A 17 -6.23 9.33 -3.36
C THR A 17 -4.72 9.10 -3.22
N PRO A 18 -3.92 9.38 -4.27
CA PRO A 18 -2.45 9.32 -4.17
C PRO A 18 -1.89 10.27 -3.11
N GLU A 19 -2.57 11.40 -2.84
CA GLU A 19 -2.25 12.30 -1.72
C GLU A 19 -2.45 11.63 -0.35
N SER A 20 -3.52 10.85 -0.17
CA SER A 20 -3.73 10.08 1.06
C SER A 20 -2.60 9.08 1.28
N LEU A 21 -2.15 8.40 0.22
CA LEU A 21 -0.97 7.52 0.29
C LEU A 21 0.32 8.28 0.59
N ALA A 22 0.50 9.48 0.03
CA ALA A 22 1.66 10.32 0.33
C ALA A 22 1.66 10.76 1.81
N ASN A 23 0.49 11.12 2.34
CA ASN A 23 0.32 11.45 3.76
C ASN A 23 0.60 10.25 4.67
N ASP A 24 0.07 9.07 4.31
CA ASP A 24 0.38 7.83 5.03
C ASP A 24 1.89 7.58 5.06
N ARG A 25 2.57 7.75 3.92
CA ARG A 25 4.03 7.62 3.82
C ARG A 25 4.79 8.61 4.71
N CYS A 26 4.37 9.87 4.75
CA CYS A 26 4.95 10.89 5.63
C CYS A 26 4.72 10.56 7.12
N ALA A 27 3.56 9.98 7.45
CA ALA A 27 3.24 9.51 8.79
C ALA A 27 3.91 8.17 9.15
N GLY A 28 4.72 7.58 8.26
CA GLY A 28 5.33 6.26 8.46
C GLY A 28 4.33 5.11 8.44
N ARG A 29 3.15 5.32 7.84
CA ARG A 29 2.09 4.32 7.65
C ARG A 29 2.07 3.83 6.20
N GLY A 30 1.54 2.62 6.00
CA GLY A 30 1.39 2.01 4.69
C GLY A 30 2.38 0.88 4.41
N PRO A 31 2.24 0.24 3.23
CA PRO A 31 3.04 -0.90 2.85
C PRO A 31 4.46 -0.47 2.47
N ARG A 32 5.39 -1.42 2.50
CA ARG A 32 6.77 -1.15 2.06
C ARG A 32 6.78 -0.76 0.59
N TYR A 33 7.64 0.20 0.26
CA TYR A 33 7.77 0.72 -1.08
C TYR A 33 9.23 0.75 -1.54
N VAL A 34 9.42 0.62 -2.84
CA VAL A 34 10.69 0.79 -3.52
C VAL A 34 10.71 2.20 -4.12
N LYS A 35 11.71 2.99 -3.71
CA LYS A 35 11.94 4.33 -4.25
C LYS A 35 12.98 4.25 -5.37
N LEU A 36 12.57 4.59 -6.59
CA LEU A 36 13.43 4.64 -7.78
C LEU A 36 13.47 6.09 -8.29
N GLY A 37 14.41 6.86 -7.76
CA GLY A 37 14.51 8.29 -8.05
C GLY A 37 13.23 9.04 -7.65
N ALA A 38 12.51 9.57 -8.63
CA ALA A 38 11.25 10.28 -8.45
C ALA A 38 10.01 9.36 -8.38
N ARG A 39 10.15 8.07 -8.72
CA ARG A 39 9.04 7.12 -8.72
C ARG A 39 9.02 6.29 -7.44
N VAL A 40 7.81 5.99 -6.97
CA VAL A 40 7.58 5.08 -5.86
C VAL A 40 6.71 3.93 -6.36
N LEU A 41 7.21 2.71 -6.15
CA LEU A 41 6.56 1.47 -6.54
C LEU A 41 6.32 0.62 -5.30
N TYR A 42 5.22 -0.12 -5.30
CA TYR A 42 4.83 -1.04 -4.25
C TYR A 42 4.84 -2.45 -4.83
N ARG A 43 5.55 -3.37 -4.19
CA ARG A 43 5.48 -4.77 -4.63
C ARG A 43 4.15 -5.34 -4.14
N LEU A 44 3.47 -6.13 -4.98
CA LEU A 44 2.21 -6.76 -4.58
C LEU A 44 2.35 -7.54 -3.26
N ALA A 45 3.44 -8.29 -3.10
CA ALA A 45 3.71 -9.04 -1.86
C ALA A 45 3.80 -8.16 -0.59
N ASP A 46 4.34 -6.93 -0.68
CA ASP A 46 4.38 -6.03 0.48
C ASP A 46 3.00 -5.42 0.76
N ILE A 47 2.19 -5.21 -0.27
CA ILE A 47 0.80 -4.74 -0.13
C ILE A 47 -0.02 -5.84 0.55
N GLU A 48 0.05 -7.07 0.06
CA GLU A 48 -0.66 -8.22 0.62
C GLU A 48 -0.24 -8.51 2.06
N ALA A 49 1.06 -8.44 2.37
CA ALA A 49 1.55 -8.58 3.74
C ALA A 49 0.98 -7.48 4.65
N TYR A 50 0.98 -6.22 4.20
CA TYR A 50 0.42 -5.11 4.96
C TYR A 50 -1.11 -5.22 5.13
N GLU A 51 -1.82 -5.70 4.11
CA GLU A 51 -3.25 -5.99 4.18
C GLU A 51 -3.48 -7.09 5.23
N ALA A 52 -2.74 -8.19 5.17
CA ALA A 52 -2.85 -9.34 6.08
C ALA A 52 -2.58 -8.97 7.55
N GLU A 53 -1.57 -8.15 7.83
CA GLU A 53 -1.28 -7.65 9.19
C GLU A 53 -2.40 -6.77 9.76
N ARG A 54 -3.31 -6.27 8.91
CA ARG A 54 -4.43 -5.38 9.28
C ARG A 54 -5.80 -6.02 9.09
N ILE A 55 -5.84 -7.31 8.71
CA ILE A 55 -7.08 -8.07 8.75
C ILE A 55 -7.47 -8.22 10.21
N VAL A 56 -8.59 -7.60 10.58
CA VAL A 56 -9.22 -7.80 11.88
C VAL A 56 -10.34 -8.79 11.68
N GLU A 57 -10.20 -9.98 12.25
CA GLU A 57 -11.32 -10.92 12.31
C GLU A 57 -12.31 -10.42 13.37
N PRO A 58 -13.55 -10.08 13.00
CA PRO A 58 -14.54 -9.72 13.99
C PRO A 58 -14.87 -10.95 14.85
N VAL A 59 -14.49 -10.91 16.12
CA VAL A 59 -14.95 -11.89 17.10
C VAL A 59 -16.44 -11.64 17.38
N GLY A 60 -17.29 -12.57 16.95
CA GLY A 60 -18.67 -12.67 17.42
C GLY A 60 -19.71 -12.94 16.34
N ALA A 61 -20.09 -14.20 16.21
CA ALA A 61 -21.49 -14.61 16.02
C ALA A 61 -21.81 -15.62 17.12
#